data_AF-A0A2T4YHA6-F1
#
_entry.id   AF-A0A2T4YHA6-F1
#
_cell.length_a   1.000
_cell.length_b   1.000
_cell.length_c   1.000
_cell.angle_alpha   90.00
_cell.angle_beta   90.00
_cell.angle_gamma   90.00
#
_symmetry.space_group_name_H-M   'P 1'
#
loop_
_entity.id
_entity.type
_entity.pdbx_description
1 polymer ?
#
loop_
_entity_poly.entity_id
_entity_poly.type
_entity_poly.pdbx_seq_one_letter_code
_entity_poly.pdbx_strand_id
1 'polypeptide(L)' 'MAEIVNLRRARKQRSRQDAEKQAEQNRISFGRSKAERSLSEAERGKAARALEGHRLPGEDGRPEDDGHKDDGRKP' A
#
# COMPACT_ATOMS: atom_id res chain seq x y z
N MET A 1 -49.16 -13.53 -28.28
CA MET A 1 -47.72 -13.49 -28.65
C MET A 1 -46.92 -13.79 -27.41
N ALA A 2 -46.01 -14.76 -27.44
CA ALA A 2 -45.19 -15.10 -26.28
C ALA A 2 -43.83 -14.39 -26.40
N GLU A 3 -43.40 -13.73 -25.33
CA GLU A 3 -42.10 -13.07 -25.30
C GLU A 3 -40.99 -14.09 -25.02
N ILE A 4 -40.09 -14.27 -25.99
CA ILE A 4 -38.98 -15.21 -25.89
C ILE A 4 -37.85 -14.55 -25.10
N VAL A 5 -37.85 -14.77 -23.78
CA VAL A 5 -36.79 -14.27 -22.90
C VAL A 5 -35.57 -15.19 -22.89
N ASN A 6 -34.40 -14.61 -23.14
CA ASN A 6 -33.14 -15.35 -23.09
C ASN A 6 -32.66 -15.53 -21.65
N LEU A 7 -32.85 -16.72 -21.09
CA LEU A 7 -32.48 -17.07 -19.72
C LEU A 7 -30.97 -16.97 -19.45
N ARG A 8 -30.10 -17.07 -20.46
CA ARG A 8 -28.64 -16.89 -20.29
C ARG A 8 -28.32 -15.41 -20.00
N ARG A 9 -28.95 -14.49 -20.73
CA ARG A 9 -28.79 -13.05 -20.49
C ARG A 9 -29.35 -12.65 -19.13
N ALA A 10 -30.53 -13.15 -18.77
CA ALA A 10 -31.13 -12.90 -17.47
C ALA A 10 -30.24 -13.37 -16.30
N ARG A 11 -29.69 -14.60 -16.40
CA ARG A 11 -28.72 -15.12 -15.42
C ARG A 11 -27.47 -14.25 -15.32
N LYS A 12 -26.88 -13.87 -16.45
CA LYS A 12 -25.70 -12.99 -16.49
C LYS A 12 -25.95 -11.63 -15.84
N GLN A 13 -27.13 -11.05 -16.09
CA GLN A 13 -27.52 -9.79 -15.47
C GLN A 13 -27.65 -9.92 -13.96
N ARG A 14 -28.28 -11.00 -13.47
CA ARG A 14 -28.37 -11.29 -12.03
C ARG A 14 -26.99 -11.41 -11.39
N SER A 15 -26.08 -12.18 -11.99
CA SER A 15 -24.70 -12.31 -11.49
C SER A 15 -23.94 -10.97 -11.44
N ARG A 16 -24.18 -10.07 -12.40
CA ARG A 16 -23.59 -8.72 -12.40
C ARG A 16 -24.15 -7.87 -11.25
N GLN A 17 -25.45 -7.89 -11.04
CA GLN A 17 -26.10 -7.16 -9.94
C GLN A 17 -25.62 -7.66 -8.57
N ASP A 18 -25.46 -8.98 -8.40
CA ASP A 18 -24.95 -9.55 -7.15
C ASP A 18 -23.49 -9.12 -6.90
N ALA A 19 -22.66 -9.08 -7.95
CA ALA A 19 -21.29 -8.57 -7.85
C ALA A 19 -21.23 -7.08 -7.51
N GLU A 20 -22.13 -6.26 -8.07
CA GLU A 20 -22.23 -4.83 -7.76
C GLU A 20 -22.62 -4.58 -6.30
N LYS A 21 -23.62 -5.32 -5.77
CA LYS A 21 -24.00 -5.25 -4.36
C LYS A 21 -22.85 -5.64 -3.43
N GLN A 22 -22.12 -6.71 -3.77
CA GLN A 22 -20.95 -7.10 -2.99
C GLN A 22 -19.86 -6.03 -3.03
N ALA A 23 -19.65 -5.41 -4.19
CA ALA A 23 -18.69 -4.32 -4.33
C ALA A 23 -19.10 -3.10 -3.49
N GLU A 24 -20.38 -2.77 -3.43
CA GLU A 24 -20.92 -1.69 -2.59
C GLU A 24 -20.76 -1.99 -1.10
N GLN A 25 -21.10 -3.20 -0.66
CA GLN A 25 -20.83 -3.64 0.71
C GLN A 25 -19.34 -3.59 1.04
N ASN A 26 -18.47 -4.00 0.12
CA ASN A 26 -17.03 -3.92 0.32
C ASN A 26 -16.52 -2.47 0.41
N ARG A 27 -17.12 -1.52 -0.32
CA ARG A 27 -16.80 -0.09 -0.19
C ARG A 27 -17.19 0.44 1.19
N ILE A 28 -18.36 0.05 1.69
CA ILE A 28 -18.84 0.46 3.02
C ILE A 28 -17.98 -0.18 4.12
N SER A 29 -17.80 -1.49 4.09
CA SER A 29 -17.13 -2.26 5.14
C SER A 29 -15.62 -1.98 5.22
N PHE A 30 -14.96 -1.77 4.08
CA PHE A 30 -13.51 -1.60 4.05
C PHE A 30 -13.07 -0.16 3.78
N GLY A 31 -13.99 0.75 3.43
CA GLY A 31 -13.73 2.17 3.17
C GLY A 31 -12.81 2.48 1.98
N ARG A 32 -12.10 1.46 1.46
CA ARG A 32 -11.16 1.52 0.34
C ARG A 32 -11.31 0.25 -0.49
N SER A 33 -11.48 0.43 -1.79
CA SER A 33 -11.50 -0.67 -2.75
C SER A 33 -10.15 -1.39 -2.79
N LYS A 34 -10.14 -2.63 -3.32
CA LYS A 34 -8.89 -3.38 -3.52
C LYS A 34 -7.91 -2.63 -4.43
N ALA A 35 -8.42 -1.91 -5.43
CA ALA A 35 -7.62 -1.10 -6.35
C ALA A 35 -6.92 0.05 -5.63
N GLU A 36 -7.64 0.79 -4.78
CA GLU A 36 -7.07 1.91 -4.00
C GLU A 36 -6.04 1.43 -2.98
N ARG A 37 -6.28 0.29 -2.32
CA ARG A 37 -5.31 -0.33 -1.42
C ARG A 37 -4.03 -0.73 -2.16
N SER A 38 -4.17 -1.41 -3.30
CA SER A 38 -3.02 -1.82 -4.12
C SER A 38 -2.23 -0.63 -4.66
N LEU A 39 -2.91 0.44 -5.06
CA LEU A 39 -2.26 1.68 -5.48
C LEU A 39 -1.48 2.32 -4.32
N SER A 40 -2.12 2.46 -3.16
CA SER A 40 -1.49 3.02 -1.95
C SER A 40 -0.27 2.20 -1.50
N GLU A 41 -0.35 0.87 -1.56
CA GLU A 41 0.77 -0.03 -1.25
C GLU A 41 1.91 0.13 -2.25
N ALA A 42 1.61 0.24 -3.54
CA ALA A 42 2.61 0.47 -4.58
C ALA A 42 3.30 1.83 -4.42
N GLU A 43 2.55 2.88 -4.09
CA GLU A 43 3.08 4.22 -3.80
C GLU A 43 3.98 4.21 -2.58
N ARG A 44 3.56 3.56 -1.49
CA ARG A 44 4.39 3.38 -0.28
C ARG A 44 5.67 2.60 -0.58
N GLY A 45 5.59 1.53 -1.37
CA GLY A 45 6.76 0.76 -1.77
C GLY A 45 7.74 1.58 -2.60
N LYS A 46 7.25 2.42 -3.52
CA LYS A 46 8.09 3.35 -4.29
C LYS A 46 8.74 4.39 -3.39
N ALA A 47 7.97 4.99 -2.47
CA ALA A 47 8.49 5.96 -1.52
C ALA A 47 9.57 5.36 -0.62
N ALA A 48 9.35 4.15 -0.08
CA ALA A 48 10.33 3.45 0.73
C ALA A 48 11.63 3.18 -0.03
N ARG A 49 11.55 2.70 -1.28
CA ARG A 49 12.72 2.48 -2.13
C ARG A 49 13.45 3.77 -2.47
N ALA A 50 12.73 4.85 -2.71
CA ALA A 50 13.33 6.16 -2.95
C ALA A 50 14.10 6.64 -1.70
N LEU A 51 13.50 6.53 -0.51
CA LEU A 51 14.16 6.87 0.75
C LEU A 51 15.40 6.00 1.01
N GLU A 52 15.32 4.70 0.71
CA GLU A 52 16.45 3.78 0.83
C GLU A 52 17.58 4.11 -0.17
N GLY A 53 17.25 4.45 -1.41
CA GLY A 53 18.24 4.89 -2.41
C GLY A 53 18.87 6.25 -2.13
N HIS A 54 18.20 7.09 -1.33
CA HIS A 54 18.74 8.37 -0.85
C HIS A 54 19.39 8.27 0.53
N ARG A 55 19.42 7.08 1.15
CA ARG A 55 20.11 6.88 2.43
C ARG A 55 21.62 6.97 2.18
N LEU A 56 22.27 7.96 2.80
CA LEU A 56 23.73 8.00 2.84
C LEU A 56 24.24 6.80 3.66
N PRO A 57 25.24 6.05 3.18
CA PRO A 57 25.91 5.05 3.99
C PRO A 57 26.69 5.77 5.09
N GLY A 58 26.10 5.89 6.29
CA GLY A 58 26.81 6.49 7.43
C GLY A 58 25.97 6.93 8.64
N GLU A 59 24.65 7.09 8.53
CA GLU A 59 23.87 7.68 9.65
C GLU A 59 23.17 6.69 10.58
N ASP A 60 23.25 5.39 10.32
CA ASP A 60 22.76 4.34 11.25
C ASP A 60 23.90 3.65 12.02
N GLY A 61 25.11 4.22 12.04
CA GLY A 61 26.30 3.55 12.57
C GLY A 61 27.43 4.47 13.02
N ARG A 62 27.13 5.57 13.71
CA ARG A 62 28.14 6.29 14.49
C ARG A 62 28.33 5.57 15.84
N PRO A 63 29.40 4.80 16.08
CA PRO A 63 29.84 4.56 17.45
C PRO A 63 30.23 5.93 18.00
N GLU A 64 29.51 6.38 19.03
CA GLU A 64 29.86 7.61 19.72
C GLU A 64 31.17 7.40 20.49
N ASP A 65 32.21 8.08 19.99
CA ASP A 65 33.24 8.76 20.75
C ASP A 65 34.29 7.92 21.50
N ASP A 66 35.23 7.34 20.75
CA ASP A 66 36.59 7.07 21.25
C ASP A 66 37.42 8.37 21.20
N GLY A 67 37.05 9.34 22.06
CA GLY A 67 37.73 10.62 22.23
C GLY A 67 39.13 10.46 22.83
N HIS A 68 40.11 10.38 21.94
CA HIS A 68 41.52 10.79 22.06
C HIS A 68 42.02 11.20 23.47
N LYS A 69 42.99 10.41 23.98
CA LYS A 69 43.85 10.75 25.11
C LYS A 69 44.53 12.09 24.86
N ASP A 70 44.12 13.14 25.59
CA ASP A 70 44.87 14.39 25.63
C ASP A 70 45.83 14.36 26.82
N ASP A 71 47.03 13.91 26.50
CA ASP A 71 48.19 13.87 27.37
C ASP A 71 48.65 15.32 27.66
N GLY A 72 48.27 15.85 28.82
CA GLY A 72 49.08 16.83 29.55
C GLY A 72 48.82 18.33 29.28
N ARG A 73 48.25 19.00 30.29
CA ARG A 73 48.72 20.33 30.69
C ARG A 73 48.57 20.54 32.19
N LYS A 74 49.72 20.57 32.87
CA LYS A 74 49.91 20.95 34.27
C LYS A 74 49.53 22.43 34.50
N PRO A 75 49.28 22.88 35.75
CA PRO A 75 49.71 24.21 36.16
C PRO A 75 51.25 24.31 36.22
#